data_AF-A0A3R9VHS7-F1
#
_entry.id   AF-A0A3R9VHS7-F1
#
_cell.length_a   1.000
_cell.length_b   1.000
_cell.length_c   1.000
_cell.angle_alpha   90.00
_cell.angle_beta   90.00
_cell.angle_gamma   90.00
#
_symmetry.space_group_name_H-M   'P 1'
#
loop_
_entity.id
_entity.type
_entity.pdbx_description
1 polymer ?
#
loop_
_entity_poly.entity_id
_entity_poly.type
_entity_poly.pdbx_seq_one_letter_code
_entity_poly.pdbx_strand_id
1 'polypeptide(L)'
;MADIALNHQNIDEAADALQQASNGMHDSMMECLQAVRAASAELSGQMQSAATEFFTALQTSDARMTDDISQGVQVLREMHGLLRDADIAGAQGFH
;
A
#
# COMPACT_ATOMS: atom_id res chain seq x y z
N MET A 1 13.34 -1.86 -28.84
CA MET A 1 12.26 -2.69 -28.26
C MET A 1 12.66 -3.42 -26.97
N ALA A 2 13.88 -3.94 -26.81
CA ALA A 2 14.28 -4.61 -25.57
C ALA A 2 14.33 -3.70 -24.31
N ASP A 3 14.76 -2.45 -24.46
CA ASP A 3 14.92 -1.50 -23.34
C ASP A 3 13.58 -0.98 -22.77
N ILE A 4 12.57 -0.87 -23.63
CA ILE A 4 11.23 -0.42 -23.23
C ILE A 4 10.52 -1.56 -22.49
N ALA A 5 10.58 -2.79 -23.01
CA ALA A 5 10.05 -3.99 -22.34
C ALA A 5 10.65 -4.23 -20.94
N LEU A 6 11.94 -3.93 -20.74
CA LEU A 6 12.60 -4.01 -19.43
C LEU A 6 12.07 -2.97 -18.44
N ASN A 7 11.81 -1.74 -18.90
CA ASN A 7 11.29 -0.67 -18.04
C ASN A 7 9.81 -0.88 -17.67
N HIS A 8 9.03 -1.54 -18.51
CA HIS A 8 7.68 -2.00 -18.21
C HIS A 8 7.66 -2.97 -17.01
N GLN A 9 8.57 -3.93 -17.03
CA GLN A 9 8.72 -4.93 -15.97
C GLN A 9 9.05 -4.26 -14.61
N ASN A 10 9.91 -3.24 -14.62
CA ASN A 10 10.29 -2.50 -13.42
C ASN A 10 9.12 -1.74 -12.76
N ILE A 11 8.15 -1.23 -13.53
CA ILE A 11 7.01 -0.48 -12.98
C ILE A 11 6.00 -1.42 -12.31
N ASP A 12 5.72 -2.57 -12.94
CA ASP A 12 4.87 -3.60 -12.34
C ASP A 12 5.53 -4.17 -11.07
N GLU A 13 6.84 -4.44 -11.10
CA GLU A 13 7.60 -4.87 -9.93
C GLU A 13 7.57 -3.83 -8.80
N ALA A 14 7.66 -2.53 -9.12
CA ALA A 14 7.54 -1.47 -8.13
C ALA A 14 6.13 -1.39 -7.52
N ALA A 15 5.08 -1.56 -8.33
CA ALA A 15 3.70 -1.58 -7.86
C ALA A 15 3.44 -2.79 -6.94
N ASP A 16 3.94 -3.97 -7.30
CA ASP A 16 3.80 -5.18 -6.50
C ASP A 16 4.63 -5.11 -5.20
N ALA A 17 5.84 -4.53 -5.24
CA ALA A 17 6.65 -4.28 -4.05
C ALA A 17 5.97 -3.31 -3.08
N LEU A 18 5.33 -2.25 -3.59
CA LEU A 18 4.53 -1.32 -2.80
C LEU A 18 3.36 -2.02 -2.12
N GLN A 19 2.64 -2.87 -2.86
CA GLN A 19 1.54 -3.65 -2.31
C GLN A 19 2.01 -4.66 -1.24
N GLN A 20 3.14 -5.33 -1.45
CA GLN A 20 3.72 -6.24 -0.46
C GLN A 20 4.16 -5.51 0.81
N ALA A 21 4.82 -4.36 0.68
CA ALA A 21 5.21 -3.54 1.81
C ALA A 21 3.97 -3.06 2.60
N SER A 22 2.90 -2.68 1.90
CA SER A 22 1.61 -2.32 2.52
C SER A 22 1.06 -3.45 3.38
N ASN A 23 1.07 -4.68 2.87
CA ASN A 23 0.55 -5.84 3.60
C ASN A 23 1.36 -6.08 4.88
N GLY A 24 2.70 -6.02 4.80
CA GLY A 24 3.56 -6.18 5.98
C GLY A 24 3.36 -5.07 7.03
N MET A 25 3.10 -3.84 6.58
CA MET A 25 2.78 -2.72 7.46
C MET A 25 1.41 -2.91 8.15
N HIS A 26 0.40 -3.34 7.40
CA HIS A 26 -0.93 -3.66 7.92
C HIS A 26 -0.86 -4.77 8.98
N ASP A 27 -0.14 -5.86 8.69
CA ASP A 27 0.04 -6.97 9.62
C ASP A 27 0.70 -6.50 10.92
N SER A 28 1.76 -5.67 10.81
CA SER A 28 2.45 -5.09 11.97
C SER A 28 1.52 -4.18 12.81
N MET A 29 0.63 -3.41 12.16
CA MET A 29 -0.35 -2.58 12.85
C MET A 29 -1.42 -3.43 13.55
N MET A 30 -1.85 -4.53 12.95
CA MET A 30 -2.78 -5.49 13.54
C MET A 30 -2.19 -6.20 14.75
N GLU A 31 -0.91 -6.58 14.72
CA GLU A 31 -0.18 -7.10 15.87
C GLU A 31 -0.12 -6.06 17.01
N CYS A 32 0.18 -4.81 16.69
CA CYS A 32 0.18 -3.71 17.65
C CYS A 32 -1.21 -3.51 18.29
N LEU A 33 -2.28 -3.53 17.48
CA LEU A 33 -3.67 -3.45 17.97
C LEU A 33 -4.00 -4.57 18.93
N GLN A 34 -3.62 -5.81 18.61
CA GLN A 34 -3.86 -6.94 19.51
C GLN A 34 -3.11 -6.79 20.83
N ALA A 35 -1.84 -6.37 20.80
CA ALA A 35 -1.04 -6.16 21.99
C ALA A 35 -1.65 -5.07 22.90
N VAL A 36 -2.05 -3.93 22.33
CA VAL A 36 -2.71 -2.86 23.09
C VAL A 36 -4.05 -3.31 23.65
N ARG A 37 -4.85 -4.06 22.87
CA ARG A 37 -6.14 -4.58 23.34
C ARG A 37 -5.96 -5.54 24.51
N ALA A 38 -4.97 -6.43 24.47
CA ALA A 38 -4.66 -7.33 25.57
C ALA A 38 -4.23 -6.55 26.83
N ALA A 39 -3.33 -5.58 26.67
CA ALA A 39 -2.89 -4.72 27.78
C ALA A 39 -4.03 -3.87 28.36
N SER A 40 -4.95 -3.40 27.50
CA SER A 40 -6.06 -2.53 27.92
C SER A 40 -7.02 -3.17 28.91
N ALA A 41 -7.09 -4.51 28.95
CA ALA A 41 -7.90 -5.24 29.92
C ALA A 41 -7.40 -5.06 31.37
N GLU A 42 -6.13 -4.73 31.55
CA GLU A 42 -5.51 -4.48 32.85
C GLU A 42 -5.42 -2.97 33.17
N LEU A 43 -5.69 -2.11 32.19
CA LEU A 43 -5.66 -0.66 32.36
C LEU A 43 -6.97 -0.13 32.96
N SER A 44 -6.87 0.90 33.78
CA SER A 44 -8.03 1.59 34.36
C SER A 44 -7.82 3.10 34.40
N GLY A 45 -8.93 3.84 34.57
CA GLY A 45 -8.92 5.30 34.64
C GLY A 45 -8.41 5.96 33.36
N GLN A 46 -7.56 6.98 33.51
CA GLN A 46 -7.04 7.76 32.37
C GLN A 46 -6.23 6.92 31.38
N MET A 47 -5.56 5.87 31.85
CA MET A 47 -4.76 5.00 30.98
C MET A 47 -5.63 4.20 30.01
N GLN A 48 -6.82 3.77 30.46
CA GLN A 48 -7.79 3.07 29.60
C GLN A 48 -8.34 4.01 28.52
N SER A 49 -8.61 5.27 28.86
CA SER A 49 -9.03 6.29 27.88
C SER A 49 -7.95 6.51 26.82
N ALA A 50 -6.70 6.72 27.25
CA ALA A 50 -5.56 6.91 26.35
C ALA A 50 -5.33 5.70 25.43
N ALA A 51 -5.48 4.47 25.96
CA ALA A 51 -5.36 3.25 25.15
C ALA A 51 -6.49 3.15 24.10
N THR A 52 -7.70 3.59 24.43
CA THR A 52 -8.84 3.61 23.49
C THR A 52 -8.64 4.65 22.38
N GLU A 53 -8.15 5.84 22.74
CA GLU A 53 -7.78 6.88 21.78
C GLU A 53 -6.67 6.41 20.85
N PHE A 54 -5.62 5.80 21.41
CA PHE A 54 -4.53 5.21 20.64
C PHE A 54 -5.04 4.13 19.68
N PHE A 55 -5.88 3.22 20.16
CA PHE A 55 -6.50 2.17 19.32
C PHE A 55 -7.26 2.77 18.13
N THR A 56 -8.07 3.80 18.37
CA THR A 56 -8.84 4.49 17.34
C THR A 56 -7.94 5.18 16.33
N ALA A 57 -6.89 5.86 16.81
CA ALA A 57 -5.91 6.53 15.96
C ALA A 57 -5.16 5.54 15.08
N LEU A 58 -4.80 4.37 15.63
CA LEU A 58 -4.07 3.34 14.91
C LEU A 58 -4.93 2.70 13.81
N GLN A 59 -6.19 2.35 14.11
CA GLN A 59 -7.13 1.87 13.09
C GLN A 59 -7.38 2.89 11.97
N THR A 60 -7.56 4.17 12.33
CA THR A 60 -7.79 5.23 11.33
C THR A 60 -6.56 5.43 10.44
N SER A 61 -5.37 5.36 11.02
CA SER A 61 -4.11 5.53 10.30
C SER A 61 -3.84 4.33 9.37
N ASP A 62 -4.11 3.11 9.82
CA ASP A 62 -3.98 1.89 9.01
C ASP A 62 -4.90 1.91 7.79
N ALA A 63 -6.16 2.29 7.98
CA ALA A 63 -7.13 2.42 6.89
C ALA A 63 -6.68 3.46 5.86
N ARG A 64 -6.22 4.64 6.30
CA ARG A 64 -5.73 5.70 5.41
C ARG A 64 -4.49 5.26 4.65
N MET A 65 -3.54 4.65 5.34
CA MET A 65 -2.30 4.14 4.74
C MET A 65 -2.58 3.09 3.66
N THR A 66 -3.48 2.15 3.95
CA THR A 66 -3.87 1.12 2.99
C THR A 66 -4.54 1.73 1.75
N ASP A 67 -5.42 2.72 1.94
CA ASP A 67 -6.08 3.43 0.84
C ASP A 67 -5.08 4.22 -0.01
N ASP A 68 -4.19 4.99 0.62
CA ASP A 68 -3.14 5.77 -0.06
C ASP A 68 -2.21 4.86 -0.88
N ILE A 69 -1.82 3.71 -0.34
CA ILE A 69 -0.98 2.75 -1.08
C ILE A 69 -1.76 2.11 -2.23
N SER A 70 -3.01 1.70 -2.02
CA SER A 70 -3.86 1.16 -3.09
C SER A 70 -4.01 2.15 -4.25
N GLN A 71 -4.21 3.44 -3.94
CA GLN A 71 -4.27 4.50 -4.94
C GLN A 71 -2.93 4.68 -5.66
N GLY A 72 -1.80 4.65 -4.93
CA GLY A 72 -0.46 4.72 -5.51
C GLY A 72 -0.17 3.56 -6.48
N VAL A 73 -0.55 2.33 -6.10
CA VAL A 73 -0.43 1.14 -6.94
C VAL A 73 -1.27 1.28 -8.21
N GLN A 74 -2.51 1.78 -8.09
CA GLN A 74 -3.37 2.02 -9.25
C GLN A 74 -2.75 3.05 -10.20
N VAL A 75 -2.26 4.17 -9.70
CA VAL A 75 -1.61 5.21 -10.51
C VAL A 75 -0.39 4.66 -11.25
N LEU A 76 0.45 3.86 -10.58
CA LEU A 76 1.61 3.22 -11.22
C LEU A 76 1.18 2.29 -12.37
N ARG A 77 0.11 1.50 -12.16
CA ARG A 77 -0.44 0.61 -13.19
C ARG A 77 -1.09 1.37 -14.35
N GLU A 78 -1.75 2.50 -14.09
CA GLU A 78 -2.31 3.37 -15.13
C GLU A 78 -1.20 4.00 -15.97
N MET A 79 -0.16 4.55 -15.32
CA MET A 79 1.02 5.07 -16.00
C MET A 79 1.70 4.00 -16.86
N HIS A 80 1.79 2.77 -16.32
CA HIS A 80 2.34 1.63 -17.05
C HIS A 80 1.50 1.28 -18.29
N GLY A 81 0.17 1.24 -18.17
CA GLY A 81 -0.75 0.99 -19.28
C GLY A 81 -0.62 2.01 -20.41
N LEU A 82 -0.54 3.30 -20.09
CA LEU A 82 -0.35 4.36 -21.08
C LEU A 82 0.95 4.19 -21.89
N LEU A 83 2.06 3.86 -21.20
CA LEU A 83 3.34 3.58 -21.87
C LEU A 83 3.24 2.34 -22.77
N ARG A 84 2.56 1.28 -22.31
CA ARG A 84 2.43 0.03 -23.06
C ARG A 84 1.60 0.23 -24.33
N ASP A 85 0.50 0.96 -24.23
CA ASP A 85 -0.37 1.26 -25.38
C ASP A 85 0.35 2.15 -26.40
N ALA A 86 1.17 3.10 -25.93
CA ALA A 86 2.02 3.92 -26.79
C ALA A 86 3.09 3.09 -27.52
N ASP A 87 3.73 2.12 -26.85
CA ASP A 87 4.71 1.23 -27.49
C ASP A 87 4.05 0.33 -28.55
N ILE A 88 2.87 -0.24 -28.26
CA ILE A 88 2.11 -1.05 -29.24
C ILE A 88 1.70 -0.21 -30.46
N ALA A 89 1.20 1.01 -30.26
CA ALA A 89 0.83 1.90 -31.35
C ALA A 89 2.05 2.31 -32.20
N GLY A 90 3.18 2.60 -31.57
CA GLY A 90 4.44 2.87 -32.25
C GLY A 90 4.97 1.69 -33.05
N ALA A 91 4.85 0.47 -32.51
CA ALA A 91 5.23 -0.77 -33.20
C ALA A 91 4.38 -1.02 -34.46
N GLN A 92 3.07 -0.75 -34.40
CA GLN A 92 2.16 -0.92 -35.52
C GLN A 92 2.33 0.14 -36.62
N GLY A 93 2.77 1.35 -36.26
CA GLY A 93 3.06 2.44 -37.21
C GLY A 93 4.39 2.32 -37.96
N PHE A 94 5.23 1.32 -37.62
CA PHE A 94 6.55 1.09 -38.23
C PHE A 94 6.52 0.08 -39.41
N HIS A 95 5.42 0.04 -40.16
CA HIS A 95 5.27 -0.74 -41.40
C HIS A 95 5.04 0.16 -42.62
#